data_AF-A0A946I7F2-F1
#
_entry.id   AF-A0A946I7F2-F1
#
_cell.length_a   1.000
_cell.length_b   1.000
_cell.length_c   1.000
_cell.angle_alpha   90.00
_cell.angle_beta   90.00
_cell.angle_gamma   90.00
#
_symmetry.space_group_name_H-M   'P 1'
#
loop_
_entity.id
_entity.type
_entity.pdbx_description
1 polymer ?
#
loop_
_entity_poly.entity_id
_entity_poly.type
_entity_poly.pdbx_seq_one_letter_code
_entity_poly.pdbx_strand_id
1 'polypeptide(L)'
;MIKRILVIALAISTTLNAQNEVDALRYSTHDNLGTARYSAMGGAFGSLGGEFSALSLNPAGIGMYQFSEFTFTPTFNLNSTKSYFNGTNTADYNTGLDIGNLGLVFTIPKGDTDWKRINIAIGWNQL
;
A
#
# COMPACT_ATOMS: atom_id res chain seq x y z
N MET A 1 21.11 -33.97 -1.77
CA MET A 1 20.55 -32.60 -1.73
C MET A 1 19.19 -32.51 -1.05
N ILE A 2 18.20 -33.33 -1.42
CA ILE A 2 16.84 -33.35 -0.81
C ILE A 2 16.80 -33.42 0.72
N LYS A 3 17.65 -34.25 1.36
CA LYS A 3 17.68 -34.36 2.82
C LYS A 3 18.08 -33.06 3.53
N ARG A 4 18.92 -32.22 2.89
CA ARG A 4 19.33 -30.92 3.46
C ARG A 4 18.21 -29.88 3.34
N ILE A 5 17.48 -29.90 2.23
CA ILE A 5 16.31 -29.02 2.02
C ILE A 5 15.23 -29.32 3.06
N LEU A 6 14.97 -30.60 3.34
CA LEU A 6 13.98 -31.01 4.35
C LEU A 6 14.35 -30.58 5.76
N VAL A 7 15.63 -30.68 6.14
CA VAL A 7 16.11 -30.23 7.46
C VAL A 7 15.97 -28.71 7.62
N ILE A 8 16.25 -27.94 6.56
CA ILE A 8 16.09 -26.48 6.57
C ILE A 8 14.60 -26.10 6.66
N ALA A 9 13.74 -26.75 5.87
CA ALA A 9 12.31 -26.51 5.92
C ALA A 9 11.71 -26.81 7.31
N LEU A 10 12.15 -27.88 7.96
CA LEU A 10 11.71 -28.25 9.31
C LEU A 10 12.19 -27.24 10.35
N ALA A 11 13.43 -26.75 10.25
CA ALA A 11 13.96 -25.73 11.15
C ALA A 11 13.23 -24.38 11.02
N ILE A 12 12.75 -24.02 9.82
CA ILE A 12 11.95 -22.81 9.60
C ILE A 12 10.54 -22.95 10.21
N SER A 13 10.00 -24.17 10.24
CA SER A 13 8.63 -24.40 10.73
C SER A 13 8.46 -24.21 12.24
N THR A 14 9.53 -24.30 13.04
CA THR A 14 9.46 -24.18 14.51
C THR A 14 9.30 -22.75 15.01
N THR A 15 9.48 -21.75 14.14
CA THR A 15 9.36 -20.32 14.48
C THR A 15 8.13 -19.66 13.86
N LEU A 16 7.20 -20.44 13.29
CA LEU A 16 6.00 -19.90 12.66
C LEU A 16 4.92 -19.61 13.70
N ASN A 17 4.37 -18.40 13.68
CA ASN A 17 3.17 -18.04 14.42
C ASN A 17 1.93 -18.29 13.55
N ALA A 18 0.87 -18.84 14.14
CA ALA A 18 -0.41 -18.97 13.46
C ALA A 18 -1.14 -17.62 13.39
N GLN A 19 -1.84 -17.38 12.28
CA GLN A 19 -2.77 -16.25 12.14
C GLN A 19 -4.11 -16.59 12.80
N ASN A 20 -4.80 -15.59 13.36
CA ASN A 20 -6.12 -15.77 13.95
C ASN A 20 -7.23 -15.10 13.14
N GLU A 21 -8.47 -15.28 13.57
CA GLU A 21 -9.67 -14.70 12.94
C GLU A 21 -9.67 -13.17 12.97
N VAL A 22 -9.00 -12.55 13.94
CA VAL A 22 -8.86 -11.08 14.04
C VAL A 22 -7.91 -10.55 12.96
N ASP A 23 -6.82 -11.28 12.69
CA ASP A 23 -5.91 -10.95 11.60
C ASP A 23 -6.61 -11.09 10.24
N ALA A 24 -7.38 -12.17 10.06
CA ALA A 24 -8.20 -12.36 8.86
C ALA A 24 -9.18 -11.19 8.65
N LEU A 25 -9.86 -10.75 9.72
CA LEU A 25 -10.76 -9.59 9.67
C LEU A 25 -10.01 -8.31 9.29
N ARG A 26 -8.85 -8.04 9.91
CA ARG A 26 -8.03 -6.85 9.62
C ARG A 26 -7.59 -6.77 8.17
N TYR A 27 -7.25 -7.92 7.55
CA TYR A 27 -6.86 -7.97 6.14
C TYR A 27 -8.04 -8.09 5.17
N SER A 28 -9.24 -8.44 5.66
CA SER A 28 -10.44 -8.55 4.83
C SER A 28 -10.99 -7.18 4.41
N THR A 29 -10.69 -6.13 5.19
CA THR A 29 -11.07 -4.75 4.88
C THR A 29 -9.88 -4.02 4.28
N HIS A 30 -10.11 -3.33 3.16
CA HIS A 30 -9.10 -2.53 2.49
C HIS A 30 -9.54 -1.08 2.51
N ASP A 31 -8.77 -0.23 3.19
CA ASP A 31 -8.97 1.20 3.17
C ASP A 31 -8.30 1.79 1.92
N ASN A 32 -8.90 2.81 1.30
CA ASN A 32 -8.33 3.47 0.13
C ASN A 32 -7.31 4.53 0.56
N LEU A 33 -6.28 4.11 1.28
CA LEU A 33 -5.18 4.99 1.71
C LEU A 33 -4.15 5.13 0.59
N GLY A 34 -3.51 6.29 0.51
CA GLY A 34 -2.53 6.58 -0.51
C GLY A 34 -2.27 8.08 -0.68
N THR A 35 -1.96 8.52 -1.90
CA THR A 35 -1.87 9.94 -2.21
C THR A 35 -3.22 10.61 -2.00
N ALA A 36 -3.21 11.93 -1.77
CA ALA A 36 -4.45 12.68 -1.62
C ALA A 36 -5.38 12.51 -2.83
N ARG A 37 -4.82 12.38 -4.04
CA ARG A 37 -5.58 12.13 -5.29
C ARG A 37 -6.20 10.73 -5.29
N TYR A 38 -5.46 9.71 -4.87
CA TYR A 38 -5.93 8.32 -4.78
C TYR A 38 -7.10 8.20 -3.79
N SER A 39 -6.92 8.72 -2.58
CA SER A 39 -7.93 8.67 -1.53
C SER A 39 -9.16 9.52 -1.84
N ALA A 40 -8.99 10.73 -2.41
CA ALA A 40 -10.12 11.58 -2.80
C ALA A 40 -11.00 10.94 -3.89
N MET A 41 -10.43 10.07 -4.71
CA MET A 41 -11.14 9.32 -5.74
C MET A 41 -11.60 7.93 -5.28
N GLY A 42 -11.48 7.63 -3.98
CA GLY A 42 -11.92 6.35 -3.41
C GLY A 42 -11.18 5.14 -3.99
N GLY A 43 -9.90 5.28 -4.35
CA GLY A 43 -9.08 4.20 -4.91
C GLY A 43 -9.36 3.85 -6.38
N ALA A 44 -10.12 4.67 -7.11
CA ALA A 44 -10.56 4.37 -8.47
C ALA A 44 -9.42 4.28 -9.53
N PHE A 45 -8.19 4.70 -9.22
CA PHE A 45 -7.07 4.71 -10.17
C PHE A 45 -6.42 3.35 -10.44
N GLY A 46 -6.88 2.27 -9.79
CA GLY A 46 -6.31 0.93 -9.96
C GLY A 46 -6.29 0.42 -11.41
N SER A 47 -7.27 0.79 -12.24
CA SER A 47 -7.34 0.36 -13.65
C SER A 47 -6.77 1.40 -14.63
N LEU A 48 -6.91 2.69 -14.35
CA LEU A 48 -6.51 3.77 -15.25
C LEU A 48 -5.00 4.07 -15.19
N GLY A 49 -4.34 3.84 -14.05
CA GLY A 49 -2.93 4.16 -13.84
C GLY A 49 -2.64 5.67 -13.80
N GLY A 50 -1.35 6.04 -13.91
CA GLY A 50 -0.93 7.46 -13.91
C GLY A 50 -1.06 8.15 -12.56
N GLU A 51 -1.12 7.37 -11.49
CA GLU A 51 -1.19 7.80 -10.09
C GLU A 51 -0.27 6.89 -9.27
N PHE A 52 0.43 7.44 -8.26
CA PHE A 52 1.55 6.78 -7.61
C PHE A 52 1.09 5.65 -6.69
N SER A 53 0.02 5.86 -5.91
CA SER A 53 -0.53 4.83 -5.03
C SER A 53 -1.15 3.66 -5.78
N ALA A 54 -1.74 3.91 -6.95
CA ALA A 54 -2.27 2.88 -7.84
C ALA A 54 -1.19 1.92 -8.33
N LEU A 55 0.10 2.30 -8.34
CA LEU A 55 1.20 1.40 -8.70
C LEU A 55 1.35 0.23 -7.72
N SER A 56 0.96 0.42 -6.46
CA SER A 56 0.99 -0.63 -5.45
C SER A 56 -0.08 -1.71 -5.69
N LEU A 57 -1.19 -1.35 -6.34
CA LEU A 57 -2.26 -2.29 -6.73
C LEU A 57 -2.06 -2.85 -8.14
N ASN A 58 -1.67 -2.00 -9.09
CA ASN A 58 -1.45 -2.34 -10.48
C ASN A 58 -0.15 -1.71 -11.02
N PRO A 59 0.98 -2.44 -10.96
CA PRO A 59 2.27 -1.95 -11.44
C PRO A 59 2.27 -1.58 -12.93
N ALA A 60 1.40 -2.16 -13.76
CA ALA A 60 1.31 -1.84 -15.18
C ALA A 60 0.82 -0.40 -15.43
N GLY A 61 0.10 0.19 -14.46
CA GLY A 61 -0.32 1.59 -14.47
C GLY A 61 0.84 2.59 -14.55
N ILE A 62 2.08 2.15 -14.30
CA ILE A 62 3.28 2.98 -14.50
C ILE A 62 3.45 3.42 -15.96
N GLY A 63 2.97 2.62 -16.93
CA GLY A 63 3.06 2.97 -18.36
C GLY A 63 2.28 4.23 -18.74
N MET A 64 1.34 4.64 -17.90
CA MET A 64 0.47 5.80 -18.12
C MET A 64 1.13 7.12 -17.69
N TYR A 65 2.23 7.07 -16.95
CA TYR A 65 3.02 8.27 -16.63
C TYR A 65 3.62 8.87 -17.89
N GLN A 66 3.37 10.17 -18.06
CA GLN A 66 3.81 10.92 -19.22
C GLN A 66 5.06 11.76 -18.96
N PHE A 67 5.29 12.11 -17.71
CA PHE A 67 6.37 12.95 -17.24
C PHE A 67 6.83 12.44 -15.88
N SER A 68 8.06 12.78 -15.51
CA SER A 68 8.58 12.50 -14.18
C SER A 68 7.76 13.25 -13.13
N GLU A 69 7.43 12.60 -12.03
CA GLU A 69 6.59 13.14 -10.95
C GLU A 69 7.28 12.93 -9.60
N PHE A 70 7.20 13.95 -8.73
CA PHE A 70 7.47 13.81 -7.31
C PHE A 70 6.15 13.94 -6.55
N THR A 71 5.92 13.02 -5.64
CA THR A 71 4.67 12.90 -4.89
C THR A 71 5.00 12.88 -3.40
N PHE A 72 4.32 13.71 -2.63
CA PHE A 72 4.41 13.71 -1.17
C PHE A 72 3.02 13.98 -0.61
N THR A 73 2.54 13.11 0.28
CA THR A 73 1.22 13.23 0.90
C THR A 73 1.36 13.05 2.41
N PRO A 74 1.19 14.10 3.22
CA PRO A 74 1.00 13.96 4.66
C PRO A 74 -0.42 13.44 4.95
N THR A 75 -0.56 12.64 5.99
CA THR A 75 -1.83 12.05 6.43
C THR A 75 -2.10 12.45 7.88
N PHE A 76 -3.36 12.71 8.19
CA PHE A 76 -3.82 12.96 9.55
C PHE A 76 -4.94 12.01 9.90
N ASN A 77 -4.71 11.16 10.89
CA ASN A 77 -5.61 10.11 11.33
C ASN A 77 -6.37 10.57 12.57
N LEU A 78 -7.69 10.44 12.55
CA LEU A 78 -8.60 10.78 13.65
C LEU A 78 -9.49 9.56 13.95
N ASN A 79 -9.06 8.74 14.89
CA ASN A 79 -9.78 7.52 15.25
C ASN A 79 -10.50 7.70 16.59
N SER A 80 -11.74 7.25 16.64
CA SER A 80 -12.57 7.25 17.85
C SER A 80 -13.15 5.87 18.03
N THR A 81 -12.76 5.18 19.10
CA THR A 81 -13.25 3.84 19.42
C THR A 81 -14.16 3.91 20.64
N LYS A 82 -15.37 3.35 20.51
CA LYS A 82 -16.31 3.23 21.62
C LYS A 82 -16.49 1.75 21.94
N SER A 83 -16.31 1.39 23.20
CA SER A 83 -16.55 0.05 23.69
C SER A 83 -17.65 0.06 24.75
N TYR A 84 -18.49 -0.96 24.70
CA TYR A 84 -19.48 -1.21 25.73
C TYR A 84 -19.20 -2.57 26.37
N PHE A 85 -19.01 -2.58 27.68
CA PHE A 85 -18.79 -3.80 28.43
C PHE A 85 -19.44 -3.70 29.80
N ASN A 86 -20.27 -4.70 30.13
CA ASN A 86 -20.93 -4.84 31.43
C ASN A 86 -21.60 -3.55 31.95
N GLY A 87 -22.39 -2.87 31.12
CA GLY A 87 -23.08 -1.63 31.50
C GLY A 87 -22.24 -0.35 31.40
N THR A 88 -20.94 -0.47 31.12
CA THR A 88 -20.01 0.68 31.04
C THR A 88 -19.71 1.02 29.59
N ASN A 89 -19.86 2.29 29.22
CA ASN A 89 -19.42 2.85 27.94
C ASN A 89 -18.08 3.56 28.14
N THR A 90 -17.06 3.14 27.39
CA THR A 90 -15.76 3.82 27.34
C THR A 90 -15.52 4.31 25.93
N ALA A 91 -15.02 5.54 25.79
CA ALA A 91 -14.59 6.09 24.51
C ALA A 91 -13.09 6.41 24.60
N ASP A 92 -12.37 6.06 23.54
CA ASP A 92 -10.96 6.38 23.37
C ASP A 92 -10.76 7.13 22.04
N TYR A 93 -9.85 8.09 22.06
CA TYR A 93 -9.55 8.96 20.93
C TYR A 93 -8.06 8.86 20.62
N ASN A 94 -7.75 8.46 19.40
CA ASN A 94 -6.38 8.38 18.91
C ASN A 94 -6.21 9.29 17.71
N THR A 95 -5.22 10.18 17.78
CA THR A 95 -4.89 11.12 16.71
C THR A 95 -3.43 10.98 16.32
N GLY A 96 -3.15 10.87 15.02
CA GLY A 96 -1.80 10.66 14.51
C GLY A 96 -1.51 11.52 13.29
N LEU A 97 -0.29 12.05 13.20
CA LEU A 97 0.25 12.63 11.98
C LEU A 97 1.21 11.62 11.38
N ASP A 98 0.98 11.28 10.12
CA ASP A 98 1.75 10.30 9.38
C ASP A 98 2.12 10.86 7.99
N ILE A 99 2.97 10.14 7.27
CA ILE A 99 3.21 10.39 5.85
C ILE A 99 2.48 9.28 5.10
N GLY A 100 1.42 9.60 4.37
CA GLY A 100 0.68 8.59 3.60
C GLY A 100 1.42 8.15 2.34
N ASN A 101 2.19 9.05 1.73
CA ASN A 101 2.90 8.75 0.51
C ASN A 101 4.17 9.58 0.31
N LEU A 102 5.22 8.95 -0.20
CA LEU A 102 6.40 9.61 -0.75
C LEU A 102 6.85 8.86 -2.00
N GLY A 103 6.80 9.50 -3.15
CA GLY A 103 7.01 8.86 -4.45
C GLY A 103 7.84 9.69 -5.41
N LEU A 104 8.64 8.99 -6.21
CA LEU A 104 9.34 9.53 -7.36
C LEU A 104 9.07 8.64 -8.56
N VAL A 105 8.67 9.24 -9.67
CA VAL A 105 8.56 8.59 -10.97
C VAL A 105 9.48 9.31 -11.94
N PHE A 106 10.33 8.55 -12.63
CA PHE A 106 11.18 9.03 -13.70
C PHE A 106 10.64 8.52 -15.03
N THR A 107 10.33 9.44 -15.94
CA THR A 107 9.87 9.12 -17.30
C THR A 107 10.90 9.54 -18.32
N ILE A 108 11.37 8.57 -19.11
CA ILE A 108 12.31 8.78 -20.22
C ILE A 108 11.53 8.59 -21.53
N PRO A 109 11.16 9.67 -22.23
CA PRO A 109 10.50 9.54 -23.53
C PRO A 109 11.45 8.96 -24.57
N LYS A 110 10.91 8.15 -25.48
CA LYS A 110 11.62 7.56 -26.60
C LYS A 110 10.98 8.08 -27.90
N GLY A 111 11.82 8.56 -28.82
CA GLY A 111 11.37 9.10 -30.11
C GLY A 111 11.12 7.99 -31.13
N ASP A 112 12.21 7.44 -31.67
CA ASP A 112 12.20 6.61 -32.89
C ASP A 112 12.13 5.10 -32.63
N THR A 113 11.42 4.68 -31.59
CA THR A 113 11.25 3.25 -31.25
C THR A 113 9.78 2.90 -31.05
N ASP A 114 9.44 1.62 -31.20
CA ASP A 114 8.09 1.11 -30.87
C ASP A 114 7.71 1.41 -29.40
N TRP A 115 8.72 1.47 -28.54
CA TRP A 115 8.57 1.88 -27.16
C TRP A 115 8.38 3.40 -27.09
N LYS A 116 7.29 3.85 -26.47
CA LYS A 116 7.00 5.29 -26.33
C LYS A 116 7.76 5.93 -25.17
N ARG A 117 7.89 5.23 -24.05
CA ARG A 117 8.53 5.73 -22.82
C ARG A 117 9.09 4.57 -22.01
N ILE A 118 10.09 4.86 -21.18
CA ILE A 118 10.54 3.99 -20.09
C ILE A 118 10.23 4.73 -18.79
N ASN A 119 9.44 4.10 -17.91
CA ASN A 119 9.07 4.67 -16.63
C ASN A 119 9.67 3.84 -15.50
N ILE A 120 10.26 4.50 -14.51
CA ILE A 120 10.83 3.89 -13.31
C ILE A 120 10.27 4.64 -12.11
N ALA A 121 9.69 3.92 -11.16
CA ALA A 121 9.14 4.49 -9.94
C ALA A 121 9.85 3.93 -8.72
N ILE A 122 10.08 4.78 -7.73
CA ILE A 122 10.55 4.40 -6.40
C ILE A 122 9.82 5.23 -5.36
N GLY A 123 9.49 4.62 -4.24
CA GLY A 123 8.93 5.32 -3.11
C GLY A 123 8.18 4.39 -2.19
N TRP A 124 7.42 5.01 -1.30
CA TRP A 124 6.69 4.36 -0.25
C TRP A 124 5.25 4.86 -0.24
N ASN A 125 4.35 3.94 0.02
CA ASN A 125 2.92 4.18 0.08
C ASN A 125 2.36 3.44 1.29
N GLN A 126 1.62 4.16 2.12
CA GLN A 126 0.85 3.58 3.21
C GLN A 126 -0.55 3.27 2.67
N LEU A 127 -0.72 2.02 2.22
CA LEU A 127 -2.00 1.44 1.81
C LEU A 127 -2.75 0.86 3.02
#